data_AF-A0A7X0G1P1-F1
#
_entry.id   AF-A0A7X0G1P1-F1
#
_cell.length_a   1.000
_cell.length_b   1.000
_cell.length_c   1.000
_cell.angle_alpha   90.00
_cell.angle_beta   90.00
_cell.angle_gamma   90.00
#
_symmetry.space_group_name_H-M   'P 1'
#
loop_
_entity.id
_entity.type
_entity.pdbx_description
1 polymer ?
#
loop_
_entity_poly.entity_id
_entity_poly.type
_entity_poly.pdbx_seq_one_letter_code
_entity_poly.pdbx_strand_id
1 'polypeptide(L)' 'MTPQKETDTAEATHMDEVDVNPDVHRATEPDEEQILRELYGEPDADGIFRGQDRTLQDGAEQAETGPEGPA' A
#
# COMPACT_ATOMS: atom_id res chain seq x y z
N MET A 1 -21.41 -38.51 -1.32
CA MET A 1 -21.00 -37.74 -0.12
C MET A 1 -22.16 -36.87 0.29
N THR A 2 -22.71 -37.10 1.47
CA THR A 2 -23.71 -36.23 2.10
C THR A 2 -22.98 -35.30 3.07
N PRO A 3 -23.16 -33.97 3.01
CA PRO A 3 -22.57 -33.09 3.99
C PRO A 3 -23.27 -33.33 5.33
N GLN A 4 -22.52 -33.72 6.36
CA GLN A 4 -23.05 -33.79 7.72
C GLN A 4 -23.37 -32.37 8.16
N LYS A 5 -24.66 -32.06 8.20
CA LYS A 5 -25.20 -30.76 8.57
C LYS A 5 -25.72 -30.84 10.00
N GLU A 6 -24.81 -31.00 10.94
CA GLU A 6 -25.10 -30.86 12.37
C GLU A 6 -23.90 -30.15 12.98
N THR A 7 -24.00 -28.82 13.11
CA THR A 7 -23.09 -28.08 13.97
C THR A 7 -23.36 -28.59 15.37
N ASP A 8 -22.49 -29.45 15.89
CA ASP A 8 -22.65 -30.01 17.23
C ASP A 8 -22.64 -28.85 18.24
N THR A 9 -23.54 -28.86 19.21
CA THR A 9 -23.65 -27.76 20.19
C THR A 9 -22.36 -27.62 21.01
N ALA A 10 -21.62 -28.72 21.14
CA ALA A 10 -20.27 -28.73 21.70
C ALA A 10 -19.26 -27.99 20.81
N GLU A 11 -19.27 -28.21 19.50
CA GLU A 11 -18.39 -27.51 18.55
C GLU A 11 -18.66 -26.00 18.55
N ALA A 12 -19.93 -25.59 18.61
CA ALA A 12 -20.31 -24.17 18.67
C ALA A 12 -19.78 -23.44 19.92
N THR A 13 -19.58 -24.16 21.03
CA THR A 13 -19.03 -23.59 22.28
C THR A 13 -17.55 -23.26 22.16
N HIS A 14 -16.82 -23.95 21.29
CA HIS A 14 -15.39 -23.75 21.06
C HIS A 14 -15.08 -22.82 19.88
N MET A 15 -16.10 -22.28 19.21
CA MET A 15 -15.90 -21.39 18.06
C MET A 15 -15.19 -20.08 18.44
N ASP A 16 -15.33 -19.64 19.70
CA ASP A 16 -14.63 -18.48 20.25
C ASP A 16 -13.11 -18.74 20.46
N GLU A 17 -12.66 -20.00 20.37
CA GLU A 17 -11.24 -20.40 20.52
C GLU A 17 -10.52 -20.56 19.16
N VAL A 18 -11.24 -20.39 18.05
CA VAL A 18 -10.71 -20.68 16.70
C VAL A 18 -9.87 -19.52 16.18
N ASP A 19 -10.17 -18.29 16.61
CA ASP A 19 -9.39 -17.12 16.24
C ASP A 19 -8.33 -16.82 17.30
N VAL A 20 -7.10 -17.21 16.98
CA VAL A 20 -5.93 -16.96 17.84
C VAL A 20 -5.58 -15.47 17.91
N ASN A 21 -5.96 -14.68 16.90
CA ASN A 21 -5.58 -13.28 16.81
C ASN A 21 -6.75 -12.43 16.28
N PRO A 22 -7.84 -12.26 17.06
CA PRO A 22 -9.05 -11.55 16.61
C PRO A 22 -8.80 -10.08 16.26
N ASP A 23 -7.69 -9.52 16.75
CA ASP A 23 -7.31 -8.14 16.51
C ASP A 23 -6.39 -7.95 15.29
N VAL A 24 -6.04 -8.99 14.51
CA VAL A 24 -5.25 -8.81 13.27
C VAL A 24 -5.94 -7.95 12.22
N HIS A 25 -7.27 -7.88 12.29
CA HIS A 25 -8.08 -7.03 11.41
C HIS A 25 -8.18 -5.59 11.92
N ARG A 26 -7.68 -5.30 13.12
CA ARG A 26 -7.59 -3.93 13.62
C ARG A 26 -6.30 -3.32 13.08
N ALA A 27 -6.44 -2.22 12.36
CA ALA A 27 -5.30 -1.41 11.99
C ALA A 27 -4.58 -0.94 13.26
N THR A 28 -3.35 -1.44 13.46
CA THR A 28 -2.43 -0.97 14.50
C THR A 28 -1.54 0.16 14.01
N GLU A 29 -1.48 0.34 12.69
CA GLU A 29 -0.64 1.33 12.02
C GLU A 29 -1.47 2.55 11.60
N PRO A 30 -0.83 3.73 11.49
CA PRO A 30 -1.46 4.90 10.92
C PRO A 30 -1.95 4.64 9.50
N ASP A 31 -3.00 5.36 9.10
CA ASP A 31 -3.53 5.26 7.75
C ASP A 31 -2.46 5.65 6.71
N GLU A 32 -2.45 4.94 5.58
CA GLU A 32 -1.48 5.16 4.51
C GLU A 32 -1.49 6.62 4.04
N GLU A 33 -2.66 7.26 3.95
CA GLU A 33 -2.77 8.67 3.55
C GLU A 33 -2.08 9.60 4.56
N GLN A 34 -2.21 9.31 5.86
CA GLN A 34 -1.54 10.08 6.91
C GLN A 34 -0.02 9.97 6.79
N ILE A 35 0.49 8.76 6.55
CA ILE A 35 1.91 8.50 6.37
C ILE A 35 2.43 9.21 5.11
N LEU A 36 1.69 9.10 4.00
CA LEU A 36 2.08 9.73 2.73
C LEU A 36 2.12 11.26 2.84
N ARG A 37 1.17 11.88 3.54
CA ARG A 37 1.18 13.33 3.80
C ARG A 37 2.35 13.77 4.66
N GLU A 38 2.71 13.00 5.69
CA GLU A 38 3.86 13.30 6.54
C GLU A 38 5.18 13.22 5.76
N LEU A 39 5.33 12.20 4.91
CA LEU A 39 6.57 11.95 4.18
C LEU A 39 6.74 12.83 2.93
N TYR A 40 5.65 13.08 2.20
CA TYR A 40 5.71 13.67 0.87
C TYR A 40 4.96 15.00 0.76
N GLY A 41 4.21 15.41 1.79
CA GLY A 41 3.36 16.60 1.76
C GLY A 41 2.01 16.34 1.10
N GLU A 42 1.36 17.40 0.63
CA GLU A 42 0.05 17.29 -0.02
C GLU A 42 0.15 16.61 -1.40
N PRO A 43 -0.83 15.77 -1.77
CA PRO A 43 -0.89 15.19 -3.11
C PRO A 43 -1.22 16.27 -4.17
N ASP A 44 -0.86 15.99 -5.43
CA ASP A 44 -1.23 16.84 -6.56
C ASP A 44 -2.71 16.72 -6.95
N ALA A 45 -3.15 17.43 -7.99
CA ALA A 45 -4.53 17.43 -8.45
C ALA A 45 -5.04 16.05 -8.91
N ASP A 46 -4.12 15.13 -9.23
CA ASP A 46 -4.42 13.75 -9.60
C ASP A 46 -4.38 12.80 -8.39
N GLY A 47 -4.09 13.31 -7.19
CA GLY A 47 -3.97 12.52 -5.96
C GLY A 47 -2.61 11.87 -5.76
N ILE A 48 -1.57 12.27 -6.53
CA ILE A 48 -0.25 11.64 -6.47
C ILE A 48 0.68 12.40 -5.52
N PHE A 49 1.30 11.65 -4.60
CA PHE A 49 2.33 12.16 -3.70
C PHE A 49 3.71 12.13 -4.39
N ARG A 50 4.23 13.30 -4.77
CA ARG A 50 5.53 13.42 -5.48
C ARG A 50 6.70 13.85 -4.59
N GLY A 51 6.42 14.22 -3.33
CA GLY A 51 7.39 14.86 -2.45
C GLY A 51 7.54 16.35 -2.79
N GLN A 52 7.76 17.18 -1.77
CA GLN A 52 8.11 18.59 -2.00
C GLN A 52 9.32 18.65 -2.92
N ASP A 53 9.13 19.25 -4.10
CA ASP A 53 10.08 19.26 -5.19
C ASP A 53 11.53 19.44 -4.74
N ARG A 54 12.35 18.46 -5.12
CA ARG A 54 13.80 18.58 -5.20
C ARG A 54 14.13 19.62 -6.30
N THR A 55 13.83 20.89 -6.03
CA THR A 55 14.12 22.08 -6.84
C THR A 55 15.63 22.40 -6.91
N LEU A 56 16.48 21.37 -6.83
CA LEU A 56 17.93 21.44 -6.92
C LEU A 56 18.42 20.24 -7.76
N GLN A 57 17.97 20.17 -9.01
CA GLN A 57 18.66 19.40 -10.05
C GLN A 57 18.51 20.03 -11.44
N ASP A 58 18.46 21.36 -11.53
CA ASP A 58 18.76 22.08 -12.78
C ASP A 58 20.20 22.57 -12.72
N GLY A 59 21.12 21.65 -13.02
CA GLY A 59 22.55 21.91 -13.03
C GLY A 59 23.25 20.93 -13.96
N ALA A 60 23.03 21.11 -15.27
CA ALA A 60 23.60 20.32 -16.37
C ALA A 60 23.16 18.82 -16.30
N GLU A 61 23.04 18.04 -17.37
CA GLU A 61 24.04 17.80 -18.39
C GLU A 61 23.36 17.24 -19.65
N GLN A 62 23.64 17.91 -20.77
CA GLN A 62 23.93 17.33 -22.08
C GLN A 62 22.78 16.76 -22.93
N ALA A 63 22.47 17.55 -23.96
CA ALA A 63 21.77 17.16 -25.17
C ALA A 63 22.28 15.82 -25.73
N GLU A 64 21.38 14.84 -25.83
CA GLU A 64 21.52 13.77 -26.80
C GLU A 64 21.25 14.34 -28.20
N THR A 65 22.29 14.88 -28.84
CA THR A 65 22.33 14.90 -30.31
C THR A 65 22.69 13.47 -30.75
N GLY A 66 21.69 12.70 -31.15
CA GLY A 66 21.93 11.39 -31.75
C GLY A 66 22.82 11.54 -33.00
N PRO A 67 23.87 10.72 -33.17
CA PRO A 67 24.64 10.76 -34.40
C PRO A 67 23.79 10.20 -35.55
N GLU A 68 23.53 11.05 -36.54
CA GLU A 68 23.15 10.66 -37.90
C GLU A 68 24.10 9.55 -38.39
N GLY A 69 23.51 8.49 -38.95
CA GLY A 69 24.28 7.37 -39.51
C GLY A 69 25.14 7.79 -40.71
N PRO A 70 26.29 7.15 -40.95
CA PRO A 70 27.02 7.32 -42.19
C PRO A 70 26.58 6.32 -43.27
N ALA A 71 26.17 6.91 -44.41
CA ALA A 71 26.32 6.54 -45.84
C ALA A 71 25.95 5.13 -46.33
#